data_AF-A0A072UZY5-F1
#
_entry.id   AF-A0A072UZY5-F1
#
_cell.length_a   1.000
_cell.length_b   1.000
_cell.length_c   1.000
_cell.angle_alpha   90.00
_cell.angle_beta   90.00
_cell.angle_gamma   90.00
#
_symmetry.space_group_name_H-M   'P 1'
#
loop_
_entity.id
_entity.type
_entity.pdbx_description
1 polymer ?
#
loop_
_entity_poly.entity_id
_entity_poly.type
_entity_poly.pdbx_seq_one_letter_code
_entity_poly.pdbx_strand_id
1 'polypeptide(L)'
;MGRKKIEIELVDNKKARNVTFSKRRSGLFKKASDLSILCNARVGIVGFTPGGKPFAFGSPTFEAVTNVYLHGEEGESSRKNVKPSRNQNINKLNKELSDLTEELEEVDKGKASMVPTDLDLEELLKVKTSLKDLHGNIEAASSLLLLAKNPVHIIDLD
;
A
#
# COMPACT_ATOMS: atom_id res chain seq x y z
N MET A 1 12.49 -35.51 5.22
CA MET A 1 11.60 -36.36 4.37
C MET A 1 10.98 -35.49 3.28
N GLY A 2 11.09 -35.88 2.00
CA GLY A 2 10.52 -35.15 0.86
C GLY A 2 9.03 -35.45 0.60
N ARG A 3 8.50 -34.92 -0.51
CA ARG A 3 7.12 -35.22 -0.96
C ARG A 3 7.01 -36.68 -1.39
N LYS A 4 5.95 -37.37 -0.98
CA LYS A 4 5.60 -38.73 -1.42
C LYS A 4 4.25 -38.71 -2.14
N LYS A 5 4.06 -39.59 -3.12
CA LYS A 5 2.75 -39.84 -3.74
C LYS A 5 1.79 -40.41 -2.69
N ILE A 6 0.53 -39.98 -2.74
CA ILE A 6 -0.56 -40.45 -1.88
C ILE A 6 -1.81 -40.66 -2.74
N GLU A 7 -2.70 -41.55 -2.29
CA GLU A 7 -3.99 -41.79 -2.92
C GLU A 7 -4.96 -40.62 -2.73
N ILE A 8 -5.96 -40.51 -3.61
CA ILE A 8 -7.03 -39.50 -3.52
C ILE A 8 -8.20 -40.08 -2.73
N GLU A 9 -7.98 -40.18 -1.42
CA GLU A 9 -8.95 -40.65 -0.44
C GLU A 9 -8.95 -39.77 0.82
N LEU A 10 -9.81 -40.08 1.78
CA LEU A 10 -9.83 -39.36 3.04
C LEU A 10 -8.53 -39.62 3.81
N VAL A 11 -7.80 -38.56 4.17
CA VAL A 11 -6.62 -38.70 5.02
C VAL A 11 -7.06 -39.12 6.43
N ASP A 12 -6.74 -40.35 6.83
CA ASP A 12 -7.20 -40.94 8.10
C ASP A 12 -6.68 -40.19 9.32
N ASN A 13 -5.36 -39.95 9.36
CA ASN A 13 -4.73 -39.26 10.48
C ASN A 13 -5.21 -37.81 10.55
N LYS A 14 -5.97 -37.47 11.61
CA LYS A 14 -6.58 -36.15 11.81
C LYS A 14 -5.58 -34.99 11.76
N LYS A 15 -4.38 -35.14 12.34
CA LYS A 15 -3.34 -34.09 12.30
C LYS A 15 -2.85 -33.89 10.86
N ALA A 16 -2.51 -34.99 10.18
CA ALA A 16 -2.09 -34.96 8.78
C ALA A 16 -3.18 -34.41 7.85
N ARG A 17 -4.46 -34.74 8.11
CA ARG A 17 -5.63 -34.23 7.38
C ARG A 17 -5.75 -32.72 7.52
N ASN A 18 -5.63 -32.18 8.74
CA ASN A 18 -5.72 -30.74 8.98
C ASN A 18 -4.57 -29.97 8.29
N VAL A 19 -3.34 -30.49 8.36
CA VAL A 19 -2.19 -29.89 7.66
C VAL A 19 -2.37 -29.95 6.14
N THR A 20 -2.79 -31.10 5.62
CA THR A 20 -3.05 -31.31 4.18
C THR A 20 -4.15 -30.38 3.69
N PHE A 21 -5.25 -30.26 4.42
CA PHE A 21 -6.34 -29.33 4.11
C PHE A 21 -5.83 -27.89 4.02
N SER A 22 -5.09 -27.41 5.03
CA SER A 22 -4.56 -26.04 5.04
C SER A 22 -3.63 -25.78 3.85
N LYS A 23 -2.71 -26.70 3.56
CA LYS A 23 -1.78 -26.57 2.43
C LYS A 23 -2.48 -26.64 1.07
N ARG A 24 -3.39 -27.59 0.89
CA ARG A 24 -4.15 -27.75 -0.37
C ARG A 24 -5.08 -26.57 -0.61
N ARG A 25 -5.78 -26.08 0.42
CA ARG A 25 -6.63 -24.89 0.32
C ARG A 25 -5.84 -23.65 -0.10
N SER A 26 -4.69 -23.41 0.54
CA SER A 26 -3.81 -22.30 0.17
C SER A 26 -3.26 -22.46 -1.26
N GLY A 27 -2.81 -23.65 -1.64
CA GLY A 27 -2.33 -23.93 -3.00
C GLY A 27 -3.42 -23.76 -4.07
N LEU A 28 -4.65 -24.21 -3.78
CA LEU A 28 -5.80 -24.05 -4.64
C LEU A 28 -6.14 -22.57 -4.84
N PHE A 29 -6.16 -21.77 -3.77
CA PHE A 29 -6.42 -20.33 -3.85
C PHE A 29 -5.36 -19.60 -4.67
N LYS A 30 -4.09 -19.97 -4.51
CA LYS A 30 -3.02 -19.41 -5.32
C LYS A 30 -3.22 -19.73 -6.81
N LYS A 31 -3.55 -20.98 -7.15
CA LYS A 31 -3.83 -21.36 -8.53
C LYS A 31 -5.06 -20.68 -9.12
N ALA A 32 -6.11 -20.49 -8.32
CA ALA A 32 -7.30 -19.75 -8.73
C ALA A 32 -6.99 -18.27 -9.00
N SER A 33 -6.15 -17.65 -8.15
CA SER A 33 -5.65 -16.29 -8.36
C SER A 33 -4.82 -16.18 -9.63
N ASP A 34 -3.84 -17.08 -9.82
CA ASP A 34 -2.99 -17.11 -11.01
C ASP A 34 -3.87 -17.25 -12.28
N LEU A 35 -4.83 -18.18 -12.27
CA LEU A 35 -5.75 -18.41 -13.40
C LEU A 35 -6.61 -17.19 -13.71
N SER A 36 -7.16 -16.55 -12.68
CA SER A 36 -7.99 -15.35 -12.85
C SER A 36 -7.20 -14.22 -13.50
N ILE A 37 -5.95 -14.02 -13.08
CA ILE A 37 -5.06 -12.98 -13.63
C ILE A 37 -4.66 -13.32 -15.07
N LEU A 38 -4.19 -14.55 -15.32
CA LEU A 38 -3.64 -14.95 -16.63
C LEU A 38 -4.71 -14.98 -17.73
N CYS A 39 -5.93 -15.37 -17.39
CA CYS A 39 -7.00 -15.55 -18.36
C CYS A 39 -8.08 -14.47 -18.27
N ASN A 40 -7.91 -13.46 -17.42
CA ASN A 40 -8.95 -12.49 -17.07
C ASN A 40 -10.28 -13.17 -16.70
N ALA A 41 -10.20 -14.31 -16.00
CA ALA A 41 -11.34 -15.17 -15.73
C ALA A 41 -12.00 -14.82 -14.38
N ARG A 42 -13.34 -14.86 -14.35
CA ARG A 42 -14.11 -14.82 -13.10
C ARG A 42 -14.06 -16.19 -12.42
N VAL A 43 -13.54 -16.26 -11.19
CA VAL A 43 -13.33 -17.53 -10.48
C VAL A 43 -13.92 -17.45 -9.08
N GLY A 44 -14.74 -18.43 -8.69
CA GLY A 44 -15.33 -18.55 -7.36
C GLY A 44 -15.09 -19.93 -6.77
N ILE A 45 -14.68 -19.99 -5.50
CA ILE A 45 -14.48 -21.23 -4.73
C ILE A 45 -15.16 -21.07 -3.38
N VAL A 46 -15.94 -22.07 -2.98
CA VAL A 46 -16.55 -22.16 -1.66
C VAL A 46 -16.36 -23.57 -1.09
N GLY A 47 -16.17 -23.67 0.22
CA GLY A 47 -16.10 -24.95 0.92
C GLY A 47 -16.20 -24.79 2.42
N PHE A 48 -16.13 -25.92 3.12
CA PHE A 48 -16.20 -25.98 4.58
C PHE A 48 -14.94 -26.66 5.14
N THR A 49 -14.43 -26.12 6.24
CA THR A 49 -13.38 -26.79 7.01
C THR A 49 -13.93 -28.10 7.60
N PRO A 50 -13.06 -29.04 8.00
CA PRO A 50 -13.50 -30.23 8.73
C PRO A 50 -14.30 -29.93 10.01
N GLY A 51 -14.16 -28.71 10.57
CA GLY A 51 -14.93 -28.21 11.72
C GLY A 51 -16.19 -27.42 11.33
N GLY A 52 -16.65 -27.50 10.08
CA GLY A 52 -17.89 -26.86 9.61
C GLY A 52 -17.80 -25.37 9.31
N LYS A 53 -16.65 -24.71 9.56
CA LYS A 53 -16.49 -23.28 9.25
C LYS A 53 -16.42 -23.06 7.74
N PRO A 54 -17.25 -22.18 7.14
CA PRO A 54 -17.17 -21.87 5.72
C PRO A 54 -15.88 -21.10 5.38
N PHE A 55 -15.44 -21.24 4.14
CA PHE A 55 -14.38 -20.42 3.55
C PHE A 55 -14.67 -20.21 2.07
N ALA A 56 -14.21 -19.08 1.53
CA ALA A 56 -14.40 -18.76 0.13
C ALA A 56 -13.19 -18.01 -0.46
N PHE A 57 -13.06 -18.09 -1.78
CA PHE A 57 -12.21 -17.25 -2.62
C PHE A 57 -13.05 -16.76 -3.79
N GLY A 58 -12.86 -15.52 -4.20
CA GLY A 58 -13.46 -15.02 -5.42
C GLY A 58 -12.61 -13.93 -6.06
N SER A 59 -12.59 -13.95 -7.39
CA SER A 59 -11.99 -12.91 -8.21
C SER A 59 -13.00 -12.52 -9.31
N PRO A 60 -13.47 -11.27 -9.36
CA PRO A 60 -12.99 -10.10 -8.59
C PRO A 60 -13.39 -10.08 -7.10
N THR A 61 -14.60 -10.55 -6.75
CA THR A 61 -14.97 -10.91 -5.37
C THR A 61 -15.86 -12.14 -5.40
N PHE A 62 -16.01 -12.83 -4.26
CA PHE A 62 -16.89 -14.01 -4.21
C PHE A 62 -18.34 -13.61 -4.53
N GLU A 63 -18.82 -12.50 -3.95
CA GLU A 63 -20.18 -12.00 -4.16
C GLU A 63 -20.43 -11.66 -5.63
N ALA A 64 -19.48 -10.98 -6.30
CA ALA A 64 -19.60 -10.62 -7.70
C ALA A 64 -19.73 -11.86 -8.60
N VAL A 65 -18.89 -12.88 -8.35
CA VAL A 65 -18.94 -14.15 -9.09
C VAL A 65 -20.26 -14.87 -8.81
N THR A 66 -20.70 -14.96 -7.55
CA THR A 66 -21.97 -15.62 -7.21
C THR A 66 -23.18 -14.90 -7.77
N ASN A 67 -23.17 -13.56 -7.83
CA ASN A 67 -24.28 -12.80 -8.37
C ASN A 67 -24.49 -13.13 -9.85
N VAL A 68 -23.41 -13.10 -10.63
CA VAL A 68 -23.44 -13.50 -12.06
C VAL A 68 -23.85 -14.97 -12.21
N TYR A 69 -23.34 -15.86 -11.36
CA TYR A 69 -23.70 -17.28 -11.42
C TYR A 69 -25.19 -17.53 -11.14
N LEU A 70 -25.77 -16.82 -10.16
CA LEU A 70 -27.16 -17.03 -9.74
C LEU A 70 -28.18 -16.29 -10.62
N HIS A 71 -27.79 -15.14 -11.20
CA HIS A 71 -28.72 -14.22 -11.88
C HIS A 71 -28.42 -14.07 -13.39
N GLY A 72 -27.35 -14.70 -13.89
CA GLY A 72 -26.87 -14.51 -15.26
C GLY A 72 -26.15 -13.18 -15.49
N GLU A 73 -25.70 -12.97 -16.73
CA GLU A 73 -24.98 -11.75 -17.17
C GLU A 73 -25.86 -10.48 -17.17
N GLU A 74 -27.17 -10.60 -16.97
CA GLU A 74 -28.10 -9.47 -16.83
C GLU A 74 -27.85 -8.64 -15.54
N GLY A 75 -26.96 -9.10 -14.67
CA GLY A 75 -26.59 -8.44 -13.41
C GLY A 75 -25.74 -7.16 -13.55
N GLU A 76 -25.25 -6.80 -14.73
CA GLU A 76 -24.51 -5.54 -14.92
C GLU A 76 -25.39 -4.29 -14.69
N SER A 77 -26.71 -4.42 -14.78
CA SER A 77 -27.66 -3.35 -14.43
C SER A 77 -27.77 -3.10 -12.92
N SER A 78 -27.16 -3.95 -12.08
CA SER A 78 -27.15 -3.82 -10.62
C SER A 78 -25.84 -3.25 -10.04
N ARG A 79 -25.15 -2.38 -10.79
CA ARG A 79 -24.08 -1.50 -10.24
C ARG A 79 -24.60 -0.47 -9.22
N LYS A 80 -25.87 -0.54 -8.79
CA LYS A 80 -26.47 0.41 -7.84
C LYS A 80 -26.29 0.05 -6.37
N ASN A 81 -25.75 -1.12 -6.02
CA ASN A 81 -25.63 -1.56 -4.62
C ASN A 81 -24.20 -1.88 -4.16
N VAL A 82 -23.20 -1.17 -4.69
CA VAL A 82 -21.92 -1.07 -3.95
C VAL A 82 -22.24 -0.35 -2.64
N LYS A 83 -22.04 -1.04 -1.51
CA LYS A 83 -22.25 -0.49 -0.16
C LYS A 83 -21.75 0.96 -0.11
N PRO A 84 -22.56 1.95 0.33
CA PRO A 84 -22.18 3.36 0.31
C PRO A 84 -20.82 3.61 0.99
N SER A 85 -20.46 2.78 1.98
CA SER A 85 -19.16 2.81 2.65
C SER A 85 -17.95 2.50 1.76
N ARG A 86 -18.04 1.59 0.76
CA ARG A 86 -16.91 1.30 -0.13
C ARG A 86 -16.71 2.40 -1.16
N ASN A 87 -17.80 2.95 -1.69
CA ASN A 87 -17.74 4.13 -2.58
C ASN A 87 -17.25 5.37 -1.82
N GLN A 88 -17.64 5.56 -0.56
CA GLN A 88 -17.12 6.64 0.28
C GLN A 88 -15.60 6.52 0.47
N ASN A 89 -15.07 5.33 0.76
CA ASN A 89 -13.62 5.15 0.89
C ASN A 89 -12.89 5.35 -0.44
N ILE A 90 -13.42 4.84 -1.55
CA ILE A 90 -12.84 5.06 -2.89
C ILE A 90 -12.86 6.54 -3.26
N ASN A 91 -13.96 7.25 -2.99
CA ASN A 91 -14.07 8.68 -3.28
C ASN A 91 -13.14 9.51 -2.39
N LYS A 92 -12.97 9.13 -1.11
CA LYS A 92 -12.00 9.78 -0.21
C LYS A 92 -10.57 9.58 -0.71
N LEU A 93 -10.19 8.34 -1.04
CA LEU A 93 -8.85 8.04 -1.55
C LEU A 93 -8.59 8.72 -2.90
N ASN A 94 -9.57 8.77 -3.80
CA ASN A 94 -9.44 9.48 -5.07
C ASN A 94 -9.30 10.98 -4.88
N LYS A 95 -10.00 11.55 -3.89
CA LYS A 95 -9.84 12.96 -3.53
C LYS A 95 -8.45 13.23 -2.96
N GLU A 96 -8.00 12.42 -2.00
CA GLU A 96 -6.64 12.51 -1.46
C GLU A 96 -5.59 12.41 -2.56
N LEU A 97 -5.74 11.50 -3.53
CA LEU A 97 -4.81 11.41 -4.66
C LEU A 97 -4.87 12.64 -5.56
N SER A 98 -6.05 13.19 -5.84
CA SER A 98 -6.21 14.42 -6.62
C SER A 98 -5.52 15.60 -5.94
N ASP A 99 -5.77 15.77 -4.63
CA ASP A 99 -5.20 16.84 -3.82
C ASP A 99 -3.66 16.72 -3.77
N LEU A 100 -3.12 15.50 -3.57
CA LEU A 100 -1.67 15.22 -3.61
C LEU A 100 -1.05 15.45 -4.98
N THR A 101 -1.75 15.12 -6.08
CA THR A 101 -1.25 15.39 -7.44
C THR A 101 -1.22 16.88 -7.75
N GLU A 102 -2.22 17.64 -7.29
CA GLU A 102 -2.27 19.09 -7.47
C GLU A 102 -1.16 19.76 -6.65
N GLU A 103 -0.94 19.35 -5.41
CA GLU A 103 0.17 19.83 -4.57
C GLU A 103 1.54 19.54 -5.20
N LEU A 104 1.72 18.37 -5.83
CA LEU A 104 2.95 18.05 -6.55
C LEU A 104 3.13 18.90 -7.82
N GLU A 105 2.05 19.19 -8.55
CA GLU A 105 2.10 20.10 -9.71
C GLU A 105 2.41 21.54 -9.31
N GLU A 106 1.89 22.02 -8.17
CA GLU A 106 2.21 23.35 -7.64
C GLU A 106 3.67 23.44 -7.18
N VAL A 107 4.20 22.38 -6.56
CA VAL A 107 5.63 22.29 -6.19
C VAL A 107 6.52 22.25 -7.44
N ASP A 108 6.11 21.57 -8.51
CA ASP A 108 6.88 21.54 -9.77
C ASP A 108 6.83 22.88 -10.53
N LYS A 109 5.66 23.55 -10.56
CA LYS A 109 5.52 24.92 -11.08
C LYS A 109 6.31 25.93 -10.25
N GLY A 110 6.35 25.76 -8.92
CA GLY A 110 7.14 26.58 -8.01
C GLY A 110 8.66 26.39 -8.16
N LYS A 111 9.12 25.16 -8.45
CA LYS A 111 10.53 24.87 -8.73
C LYS A 111 10.99 25.40 -10.09
N ALA A 112 10.14 25.34 -11.12
CA ALA A 112 10.44 25.93 -12.43
C ALA A 112 10.52 27.46 -12.37
N SER A 113 9.74 28.13 -11.51
CA SER A 113 9.74 29.59 -11.36
C SER A 113 10.91 30.14 -10.52
N MET A 114 11.68 29.31 -9.81
CA MET A 114 12.79 29.73 -8.93
C MET A 114 14.17 29.50 -9.52
N VAL A 115 14.30 29.04 -10.77
CA VAL A 115 15.58 29.05 -11.47
C VAL A 115 15.67 30.35 -12.27
N PRO A 116 16.47 31.34 -11.86
CA PRO A 116 16.65 32.54 -12.65
C PRO A 116 17.36 32.13 -13.94
N THR A 117 16.67 32.21 -15.07
CA THR A 117 17.23 31.81 -16.37
C THR A 117 18.17 32.85 -16.98
N ASP A 118 18.35 34.01 -16.36
CA ASP A 118 19.14 35.12 -16.91
C ASP A 118 20.00 35.84 -15.85
N LEU A 119 20.73 35.09 -15.02
CA LEU A 119 21.77 35.68 -14.15
C LEU A 119 23.16 35.44 -14.76
N ASP A 120 23.96 36.49 -14.85
CA ASP A 120 25.35 36.36 -15.27
C ASP A 120 26.19 35.60 -14.22
N LEU A 121 27.37 35.12 -14.63
CA LEU A 121 28.23 34.28 -13.81
C LEU A 121 28.71 34.98 -12.52
N GLU A 122 28.76 36.32 -12.51
CA GLU A 122 29.27 37.12 -11.42
C GLU A 122 28.19 37.32 -10.34
N GLU A 123 26.94 37.54 -10.76
CA GLU A 123 25.78 37.56 -9.87
C GLU A 123 25.52 36.19 -9.24
N LEU A 124 25.68 35.11 -10.00
CA LEU A 124 25.53 33.75 -9.47
C LEU A 124 26.58 33.42 -8.39
N LEU A 125 27.81 33.90 -8.57
CA LEU A 125 28.88 33.72 -7.59
C LEU A 125 28.55 34.44 -6.28
N LYS A 126 28.02 35.66 -6.39
CA LYS A 126 27.62 36.50 -5.26
C LYS A 126 26.48 35.88 -4.46
N VAL A 127 25.47 35.35 -5.15
CA VAL A 127 24.37 34.61 -4.51
C VAL A 127 24.90 33.37 -3.79
N LYS A 128 25.82 32.63 -4.40
CA LYS A 128 26.43 31.43 -3.79
C LYS A 128 27.22 31.76 -2.52
N THR A 129 27.99 32.84 -2.52
CA THR A 129 28.73 33.29 -1.32
C THR A 129 27.79 33.70 -0.20
N SER A 130 26.75 34.49 -0.50
CA SER A 130 25.78 34.92 0.51
C SER A 130 24.97 33.78 1.11
N LEU A 131 24.63 32.76 0.32
CA LEU A 131 23.99 31.54 0.83
C LEU A 131 24.90 30.75 1.77
N LYS A 132 26.20 30.71 1.47
CA LYS A 132 27.19 30.03 2.32
C LYS A 132 27.34 30.72 3.68
N ASP A 133 27.36 32.04 3.68
CA ASP A 133 27.44 32.84 4.90
C ASP A 133 26.16 32.70 5.73
N LEU A 134 24.99 32.73 5.09
CA LEU A 134 23.71 32.53 5.77
C LEU A 134 23.62 31.14 6.39
N HIS A 135 24.10 30.10 5.69
CA HIS A 135 24.14 28.74 6.22
C HIS A 135 25.05 28.65 7.46
N GLY A 136 26.24 29.24 7.42
CA GLY A 136 27.14 29.28 8.57
C GLY A 136 26.52 30.01 9.77
N ASN A 137 25.78 31.10 9.52
CA ASN A 137 25.06 31.81 10.58
C ASN A 137 23.94 30.97 11.21
N ILE A 138 23.22 30.17 10.41
CA ILE A 138 22.18 29.26 10.91
C ILE A 138 22.79 28.15 11.76
N GLU A 139 23.93 27.58 11.36
CA GLU A 139 24.64 26.57 12.14
C GLU A 139 25.18 27.12 13.47
N ALA A 140 25.74 28.33 13.45
CA ALA A 140 26.20 29.01 14.65
C ALA A 140 25.04 29.31 15.61
N ALA A 141 23.92 29.81 15.11
CA ALA A 141 22.72 30.06 15.89
C ALA A 141 22.15 28.77 16.50
N SER A 142 22.17 27.67 15.74
CA SER A 142 21.73 26.36 16.23
C SER A 142 22.63 25.84 17.35
N SER A 143 23.94 26.03 17.23
CA SER A 143 24.93 25.63 18.25
C SER A 143 24.78 26.42 19.54
N LEU A 144 24.56 27.75 19.44
CA LEU A 144 24.28 28.60 20.60
C LEU A 144 22.96 28.24 21.28
N LEU A 145 21.91 27.93 20.50
CA LEU A 145 20.63 27.48 21.04
C LEU A 145 20.77 26.15 21.79
N LEU A 146 21.64 25.25 21.31
CA LEU A 146 21.90 23.97 21.96
C LEU A 146 22.64 24.15 23.30
N LEU A 147 23.61 25.06 23.35
CA LEU A 147 24.31 25.44 24.59
C LEU A 147 23.37 26.13 25.59
N ALA A 148 22.45 26.97 25.13
CA ALA A 148 21.46 27.63 25.98
C ALA A 148 20.43 26.65 26.58
N LYS A 149 20.15 25.53 25.90
CA LYS A 149 19.22 24.49 26.37
C LYS A 149 19.84 23.52 27.38
N ASN A 150 21.16 23.43 27.42
CA ASN A 150 21.91 22.57 28.34
C ASN A 150 22.99 23.40 29.05
N PRO A 151 22.66 24.10 30.15
CA PRO A 151 23.66 24.89 30.87
C PRO A 151 24.77 23.96 31.39
N VAL A 152 26.01 24.23 30.98
CA VAL A 152 27.19 23.56 31.55
C VAL A 152 27.22 23.94 33.02
N HIS A 153 26.93 22.98 33.90
CA HIS A 153 27.15 23.16 35.33
C HIS A 153 28.64 23.41 35.54
N ILE A 154 28.99 24.66 35.86
CA ILE A 154 30.30 24.97 36.42
C ILE A 154 30.32 24.25 37.77
N ILE A 155 31.10 23.17 37.83
CA ILE A 155 31.43 22.50 39.08
C ILE A 155 32.41 23.46 39.75
N ASP A 156 31.90 24.26 40.69
CA ASP A 156 32.76 24.96 41.63
C ASP A 156 33.46 23.88 42.48
N LEU A 157 34.79 23.86 42.39
CA LEU A 157 35.65 23.13 43.32
C LEU A 157 35.81 23.98 44.58
N ASP A 158 35.51 23.32 45.71
CA ASP A 158 35.62 23.69 47.13
C ASP A 158 34.46 24.46 47.79
#